data_AF-A0A661WQ73-F1
#
_entry.id   AF-A0A661WQ73-F1
#
_cell.length_a   1.000
_cell.length_b   1.000
_cell.length_c   1.000
_cell.angle_alpha   90.00
_cell.angle_beta   90.00
_cell.angle_gamma   90.00
#
_symmetry.space_group_name_H-M   'P 1'
#
loop_
_entity.id
_entity.type
_entity.pdbx_description
1 polymer ?
#
loop_
_entity_poly.entity_id
_entity_poly.type
_entity_poly.pdbx_seq_one_letter_code
_entity_poly.pdbx_strand_id
1 'polypeptide(L)'
;SRVFQGGLVAASLLLTGAILWMRVLSPSAREQAQNRGVPRYLSIEKIIEADSDLPVIVANPPGYFLASHRPALALPDGDIQTVFAIAERYGARYLILEEGAVTEGLMPIFDAPAAQKGLIFLEEIEGAKIFAIE
;
A
#
# COMPACT_ATOMS: atom_id res chain seq x y z
N SER A 1 32.17 31.88 9.57
CA SER A 1 33.05 31.78 8.39
C SER A 1 32.26 31.16 7.24
N ARG A 2 32.12 31.85 6.10
CA ARG A 2 31.30 31.41 4.93
C ARG A 2 31.71 30.03 4.38
N VAL A 3 32.93 29.58 4.70
CA VAL A 3 33.51 28.28 4.34
C VAL A 3 32.83 27.12 5.07
N PHE A 4 32.39 27.31 6.32
CA PHE A 4 31.74 26.25 7.12
C PHE A 4 30.32 25.95 6.63
N GLN A 5 29.58 26.98 6.20
CA GLN A 5 28.24 26.83 5.62
C GLN A 5 28.28 26.13 4.26
N GLY A 6 29.27 26.46 3.41
CA GLY A 6 29.46 25.78 2.13
C GLY A 6 29.78 24.29 2.28
N GLY A 7 30.60 23.94 3.27
CA GLY A 7 30.92 22.54 3.59
C GLY A 7 29.71 21.74 4.05
N LEU A 8 28.83 22.33 4.88
CA LEU A 8 27.63 21.67 5.36
C LEU A 8 26.64 21.39 4.23
N VAL A 9 26.41 22.36 3.35
CA VAL A 9 25.50 22.20 2.20
C VAL A 9 26.02 21.12 1.24
N ALA A 10 27.33 21.09 0.97
CA ALA A 10 27.94 20.04 0.16
C ALA A 10 27.80 18.65 0.80
N ALA A 11 27.99 18.55 2.13
CA ALA A 11 27.80 17.30 2.86
C ALA A 11 26.34 16.82 2.82
N SER A 12 25.37 17.73 2.97
CA SER A 12 23.95 17.41 2.86
C SER A 12 23.59 16.91 1.46
N LEU A 13 24.07 17.57 0.40
CA LEU A 13 23.84 17.11 -0.97
C LEU A 13 24.46 15.75 -1.26
N LEU A 14 25.66 15.48 -0.72
CA LEU A 14 26.32 14.18 -0.83
C LEU A 14 25.56 13.08 -0.07
N LEU A 15 25.09 13.37 1.14
CA LEU A 15 24.29 12.43 1.93
C LEU A 15 22.95 12.15 1.26
N THR A 16 22.25 13.19 0.76
CA THR A 16 20.99 13.01 0.03
C THR A 16 21.22 12.22 -1.26
N GLY A 17 22.28 12.50 -2.01
CA GLY A 17 22.66 11.73 -3.20
C GLY A 17 22.95 10.27 -2.87
N ALA A 18 23.70 10.00 -1.81
CA ALA A 18 24.01 8.65 -1.35
C ALA A 18 22.76 7.87 -0.91
N ILE A 19 21.83 8.51 -0.19
CA ILE A 19 20.56 7.92 0.24
C ILE A 19 19.69 7.57 -0.98
N LEU A 20 19.59 8.48 -1.96
CA LEU A 20 18.83 8.22 -3.19
C LEU A 20 19.45 7.08 -4.01
N TRP A 21 20.78 7.03 -4.10
CA TRP A 21 21.51 5.95 -4.78
C TRP A 21 21.31 4.60 -4.10
N MET A 22 21.37 4.56 -2.76
CA MET A 22 21.11 3.36 -1.97
C MET A 22 19.66 2.89 -2.10
N ARG A 23 18.69 3.81 -2.12
CA ARG A 23 17.27 3.48 -2.24
C ARG A 23 16.87 2.96 -3.62
N VAL A 24 17.54 3.41 -4.68
CA VAL A 24 17.22 3.02 -6.08
C VAL A 24 17.94 1.74 -6.52
N LEU A 25 19.11 1.42 -5.94
CA LEU A 25 19.95 0.30 -6.40
C LEU A 25 20.13 -0.84 -5.39
N SER A 26 19.71 -0.71 -4.12
CA SER A 26 19.91 -1.81 -3.16
C SER A 26 19.01 -3.00 -3.51
N PRO A 27 19.55 -4.11 -4.04
CA PRO A 27 18.77 -5.28 -4.41
C PRO A 27 18.09 -5.88 -3.19
N SER A 28 18.64 -5.73 -1.99
CA SER A 28 18.09 -6.22 -0.72
C SER A 28 16.77 -5.58 -0.30
N ALA A 29 16.56 -4.28 -0.54
CA ALA A 29 15.26 -3.63 -0.28
C ALA A 29 14.21 -4.04 -1.32
N ARG A 30 14.66 -4.24 -2.56
CA ARG A 30 13.85 -4.73 -3.67
C ARG A 30 13.52 -6.22 -3.50
N GLU A 31 14.44 -7.02 -2.98
CA GLU A 31 14.35 -8.45 -2.70
C GLU A 31 13.54 -8.73 -1.44
N GLN A 32 13.61 -7.87 -0.41
CA GLN A 32 12.72 -7.96 0.75
C GLN A 32 11.28 -7.57 0.39
N ALA A 33 11.09 -6.58 -0.49
CA ALA A 33 9.79 -6.24 -1.08
C ALA A 33 9.29 -7.31 -2.08
N GLN A 34 10.18 -7.90 -2.88
CA GLN A 34 9.88 -8.95 -3.86
C GLN A 34 9.64 -10.33 -3.23
N ASN A 35 10.34 -10.73 -2.18
CA ASN A 35 10.22 -12.08 -1.60
C ASN A 35 9.01 -12.23 -0.66
N ARG A 36 8.44 -11.15 -0.13
CA ARG A 36 7.25 -11.23 0.76
C ARG A 36 6.00 -10.56 0.21
N GLY A 37 6.12 -9.43 -0.50
CA GLY A 37 4.96 -8.67 -0.97
C GLY A 37 4.42 -9.10 -2.34
N VAL A 38 5.30 -9.44 -3.28
CA VAL A 38 4.91 -9.80 -4.66
C VAL A 38 4.14 -11.12 -4.75
N PRO A 39 4.54 -12.22 -4.07
CA PRO A 39 3.76 -13.45 -4.09
C PRO A 39 2.36 -13.25 -3.48
N ARG A 40 2.27 -12.42 -2.43
CA ARG A 40 1.01 -12.11 -1.75
C ARG A 40 0.04 -11.37 -2.66
N TYR A 41 0.47 -10.25 -3.26
CA TYR A 41 -0.40 -9.47 -4.16
C TYR A 41 -0.82 -10.25 -5.41
N LEU A 42 0.08 -11.08 -5.97
CA LEU A 42 -0.29 -11.98 -7.06
C LEU A 42 -1.33 -13.01 -6.66
N SER A 43 -1.30 -13.48 -5.41
CA SER A 43 -2.30 -14.42 -4.89
C SER A 43 -3.63 -13.72 -4.64
N ILE A 44 -3.60 -12.48 -4.15
CA ILE A 44 -4.79 -11.64 -3.96
C ILE A 44 -5.48 -11.35 -5.29
N GLU A 45 -4.75 -11.00 -6.35
CA GLU A 45 -5.31 -10.79 -7.70
C GLU A 45 -5.91 -12.05 -8.36
N LYS A 46 -5.69 -13.25 -7.80
CA LYS A 46 -6.42 -14.44 -8.25
C LYS A 46 -7.84 -14.52 -7.68
N ILE A 47 -8.07 -13.84 -6.55
CA ILE A 47 -9.37 -13.78 -5.87
C ILE A 47 -10.17 -12.60 -6.41
N ILE A 48 -9.52 -11.45 -6.49
CA ILE A 48 -10.10 -10.24 -7.04
C ILE A 48 -10.14 -10.42 -8.56
N GLU A 49 -11.30 -10.36 -9.20
CA GLU A 49 -11.42 -10.59 -10.65
C GLU A 49 -10.34 -9.83 -11.44
N ALA A 50 -9.47 -10.59 -12.10
CA ALA A 50 -8.29 -10.09 -12.81
C ALA A 50 -8.62 -9.15 -13.99
N ASP A 51 -9.89 -9.10 -14.42
CA ASP A 51 -10.38 -8.31 -15.55
C ASP A 51 -10.92 -6.93 -15.15
N SER A 52 -10.90 -6.61 -13.85
CA SER A 52 -11.30 -5.29 -13.36
C SER A 52 -10.09 -4.34 -13.33
N ASP A 53 -9.96 -3.49 -14.35
CA ASP A 53 -9.01 -2.34 -14.36
C ASP A 53 -9.28 -1.30 -13.24
N LEU A 54 -10.28 -1.54 -12.39
CA LEU A 54 -10.68 -0.65 -11.31
C LEU A 54 -9.63 -0.60 -10.19
N PRO A 55 -9.36 0.58 -9.62
CA PRO A 55 -8.34 0.73 -8.59
C PRO A 55 -8.61 -0.08 -7.32
N VAL A 56 -7.53 -0.46 -6.63
CA VAL A 56 -7.58 -1.13 -5.33
C VAL A 56 -6.96 -0.25 -4.25
N ILE A 57 -7.63 -0.13 -3.11
CA ILE A 57 -7.13 0.63 -1.95
C ILE A 57 -6.23 -0.27 -1.11
N VAL A 58 -4.96 0.12 -0.95
CA VAL A 58 -3.92 -0.69 -0.30
C VAL A 58 -2.94 0.18 0.48
N ALA A 59 -2.27 -0.39 1.48
CA ALA A 59 -1.25 0.33 2.27
C ALA A 59 0.03 0.62 1.49
N ASN A 60 0.40 -0.23 0.51
CA ASN A 60 1.58 -0.04 -0.33
C ASN A 60 1.23 -0.02 -1.84
N PRO A 61 0.70 1.10 -2.37
CA PRO A 61 0.29 1.20 -3.77
C PRO A 61 1.40 0.93 -4.78
N PRO A 62 2.65 1.43 -4.60
CA PRO A 62 3.74 1.11 -5.51
C PRO A 62 4.06 -0.39 -5.54
N GLY A 63 4.06 -1.06 -4.37
CA GLY A 63 4.30 -2.50 -4.29
C GLY A 63 3.20 -3.31 -4.97
N TYR A 64 1.95 -2.90 -4.79
CA TYR A 64 0.80 -3.52 -5.45
C TYR A 64 0.89 -3.40 -6.98
N PHE A 65 1.05 -2.18 -7.49
CA PHE A 65 1.13 -1.92 -8.93
C PHE A 65 2.29 -2.68 -9.59
N LEU A 66 3.45 -2.77 -8.93
CA LEU A 66 4.59 -3.54 -9.43
C LEU A 66 4.33 -5.05 -9.52
N ALA A 67 3.42 -5.58 -8.69
CA ALA A 67 3.10 -6.99 -8.66
C ALA A 67 1.94 -7.34 -9.60
N SER A 68 0.90 -6.50 -9.65
CA SER A 68 -0.35 -6.80 -10.35
C SER A 68 -0.55 -6.06 -11.67
N HIS A 69 0.23 -5.00 -11.93
CA HIS A 69 -0.02 -4.03 -13.01
C HIS A 69 -1.37 -3.31 -12.93
N ARG A 70 -2.07 -3.41 -11.80
CA ARG A 70 -3.39 -2.80 -11.57
C ARG A 70 -3.28 -1.46 -10.82
N PRO A 71 -4.07 -0.44 -11.19
CA PRO A 71 -4.09 0.83 -10.47
C PRO A 71 -4.35 0.64 -8.98
N ALA A 72 -3.63 1.39 -8.15
CA ALA A 72 -3.75 1.32 -6.69
C ALA A 72 -3.88 2.71 -6.08
N LEU A 73 -4.73 2.81 -5.06
CA LEU A 73 -4.92 4.00 -4.23
C LEU A 73 -4.32 3.74 -2.85
N ALA A 74 -3.74 4.77 -2.26
CA ALA A 74 -3.23 4.69 -0.89
C ALA A 74 -4.39 4.54 0.10
N LEU A 75 -4.23 3.61 1.04
CA LEU A 75 -5.07 3.51 2.22
C LEU A 75 -5.02 4.85 2.97
N PRO A 76 -6.16 5.54 3.17
CA PRO A 76 -6.17 6.81 3.88
C PRO A 76 -5.94 6.64 5.37
N ASP A 77 -5.36 7.67 5.98
CA ASP A 77 -5.42 7.86 7.43
C ASP A 77 -6.84 8.27 7.80
N GLY A 78 -7.61 7.33 8.37
CA GLY A 78 -9.00 7.57 8.72
C GLY A 78 -9.76 6.30 9.08
N ASP A 79 -11.09 6.43 9.03
CA ASP A 79 -12.04 5.36 9.26
C ASP A 79 -12.61 4.82 7.94
N ILE A 80 -13.56 3.90 8.06
CA ILE A 80 -14.22 3.29 6.91
C ILE A 80 -14.98 4.30 6.04
N GLN A 81 -15.52 5.39 6.61
CA GLN A 81 -16.24 6.41 5.84
C GLN A 81 -15.28 7.14 4.90
N THR A 82 -14.05 7.36 5.35
CA THR A 82 -12.98 7.94 4.52
C THR A 82 -12.60 7.02 3.37
N VAL A 83 -12.53 5.71 3.62
CA VAL A 83 -12.29 4.70 2.58
C VAL A 83 -13.41 4.71 1.55
N PHE A 84 -14.68 4.73 1.97
CA PHE A 84 -15.82 4.80 1.05
C PHE A 84 -15.83 6.09 0.23
N ALA A 85 -15.52 7.24 0.82
CA ALA A 85 -15.45 8.50 0.08
C ALA A 85 -14.36 8.48 -1.01
N ILE A 86 -13.20 7.86 -0.73
CA ILE A 86 -12.14 7.68 -1.71
C ILE A 86 -12.54 6.66 -2.79
N ALA A 87 -13.17 5.56 -2.38
CA ALA A 87 -13.66 4.53 -3.28
C ALA A 87 -14.67 5.09 -4.28
N GLU A 88 -15.65 5.85 -3.81
CA GLU A 88 -16.64 6.53 -4.65
C GLU A 88 -15.99 7.55 -5.58
N ARG A 89 -15.08 8.39 -5.06
CA ARG A 89 -14.44 9.46 -5.84
C ARG A 89 -13.55 8.96 -6.97
N TYR A 90 -12.86 7.85 -6.74
CA TYR A 90 -11.85 7.32 -7.68
C TYR A 90 -12.23 5.98 -8.31
N GLY A 91 -13.43 5.47 -8.03
CA GLY A 91 -13.97 4.24 -8.62
C GLY A 91 -13.31 2.96 -8.11
N ALA A 92 -12.75 2.96 -6.90
CA ALA A 92 -12.15 1.76 -6.33
C ALA A 92 -13.24 0.79 -5.86
N ARG A 93 -13.03 -0.51 -6.12
CA ARG A 93 -13.99 -1.57 -5.75
C ARG A 93 -13.46 -2.57 -4.74
N TYR A 94 -12.18 -2.47 -4.41
CA TYR A 94 -11.53 -3.41 -3.51
C TYR A 94 -10.68 -2.68 -2.50
N LEU A 95 -10.64 -3.25 -1.29
CA LEU A 95 -9.86 -2.79 -0.16
C LEU A 95 -9.02 -3.97 0.34
N ILE A 96 -7.73 -3.73 0.58
CA ILE A 96 -6.83 -4.70 1.20
C ILE A 96 -6.29 -4.09 2.49
N LEU A 97 -6.53 -4.77 3.61
CA LEU A 97 -6.01 -4.40 4.93
C LEU A 97 -4.92 -5.40 5.34
N GLU A 98 -3.71 -4.93 5.51
CA GLU A 98 -2.53 -5.75 5.82
C GLU A 98 -2.14 -5.59 7.29
N GLU A 99 -1.91 -6.72 7.98
CA GLU A 99 -1.43 -6.71 9.37
C GLU A 99 -0.20 -5.80 9.53
N GLY A 100 -0.27 -4.89 10.50
CA GLY A 100 0.79 -3.90 10.77
C GLY A 100 0.75 -2.63 9.91
N ALA A 101 -0.17 -2.53 8.95
CA ALA A 101 -0.40 -1.32 8.15
C ALA A 101 -1.84 -0.79 8.25
N VAL A 102 -2.68 -1.41 9.09
CA VAL A 102 -4.05 -0.97 9.37
C VAL A 102 -4.02 0.25 10.31
N THR A 103 -4.80 1.27 9.96
CA THR A 103 -4.97 2.47 10.80
C THR A 103 -5.90 2.18 11.98
N GLU A 104 -5.80 2.95 13.07
CA GLU A 104 -6.64 2.76 14.25
C GLU A 104 -8.15 2.78 13.92
N GLY A 105 -8.57 3.64 12.99
CA GLY A 105 -9.97 3.73 12.54
C GLY A 105 -10.47 2.53 11.74
N LEU A 106 -9.56 1.68 11.24
CA LEU A 106 -9.88 0.48 10.47
C LEU A 106 -9.64 -0.82 11.26
N MET A 107 -9.00 -0.75 12.43
CA MET A 107 -8.78 -1.91 13.31
C MET A 107 -10.07 -2.66 13.64
N PRO A 108 -11.22 -2.02 13.95
CA PRO A 108 -12.47 -2.75 14.19
C PRO A 108 -12.94 -3.58 12.99
N ILE A 109 -12.69 -3.11 11.76
CA ILE A 109 -13.00 -3.84 10.52
C ILE A 109 -11.99 -4.97 10.33
N PHE A 110 -10.71 -4.72 10.62
CA PHE A 110 -9.70 -5.76 10.56
C PHE A 110 -9.99 -6.90 11.55
N ASP A 111 -10.37 -6.59 12.78
CA ASP A 111 -10.69 -7.58 13.83
C ASP A 111 -12.01 -8.32 13.55
N ALA A 112 -13.01 -7.61 13.01
CA ALA A 112 -14.33 -8.16 12.69
C ALA A 112 -14.74 -7.91 11.22
N PRO A 113 -14.12 -8.61 10.25
CA PRO A 113 -14.23 -8.31 8.82
C PRO A 113 -15.64 -8.45 8.23
N ALA A 114 -16.49 -9.30 8.79
CA ALA A 114 -17.86 -9.50 8.32
C ALA A 114 -18.90 -8.55 8.95
N ALA A 115 -18.49 -7.67 9.89
CA ALA A 115 -19.42 -6.82 10.63
C ALA A 115 -19.72 -5.47 9.94
N GLN A 116 -18.88 -5.06 9.00
CA GLN A 116 -18.97 -3.75 8.37
C GLN A 116 -19.92 -3.76 7.17
N LYS A 117 -21.01 -2.99 7.25
CA LYS A 117 -21.90 -2.76 6.10
C LYS A 117 -21.15 -2.02 4.98
N GLY A 118 -21.44 -2.36 3.73
CA GLY A 118 -20.78 -1.81 2.54
C GLY A 118 -19.42 -2.45 2.22
N LEU A 119 -19.01 -3.45 3.02
CA LEU A 119 -17.88 -4.31 2.71
C LEU A 119 -18.32 -5.77 2.66
N ILE A 120 -17.90 -6.47 1.62
CA ILE A 120 -18.00 -7.92 1.53
C ILE A 120 -16.61 -8.48 1.77
N PHE A 121 -16.42 -9.19 2.88
CA PHE A 121 -15.18 -9.93 3.12
C PHE A 121 -15.06 -11.09 2.14
N LEU A 122 -13.98 -11.11 1.35
CA LEU A 122 -13.73 -12.13 0.35
C LEU A 122 -12.89 -13.26 0.95
N GLU A 123 -11.69 -12.93 1.44
CA GLU A 123 -10.73 -13.90 1.97
C GLU A 123 -9.61 -13.21 2.77
N GLU A 124 -8.80 -14.02 3.45
CA GLU A 124 -7.55 -13.60 4.09
C GLU A 124 -6.37 -14.38 3.50
N ILE A 125 -5.34 -13.69 3.03
CA ILE A 125 -4.09 -14.26 2.52
C ILE A 125 -2.91 -13.68 3.30
N GLU A 126 -2.13 -14.52 3.98
CA GLU A 126 -0.86 -14.12 4.60
C GLU A 126 -0.97 -12.84 5.45
N GLY A 127 -2.03 -12.76 6.28
CA GLY A 127 -2.33 -11.62 7.15
C GLY A 127 -2.90 -10.39 6.44
N ALA A 128 -3.25 -10.50 5.14
CA ALA A 128 -3.95 -9.48 4.39
C ALA A 128 -5.43 -9.85 4.21
N LYS A 129 -6.34 -9.02 4.70
CA LYS A 129 -7.79 -9.18 4.58
C LYS A 129 -8.30 -8.43 3.36
N ILE A 130 -9.06 -9.11 2.52
CA ILE A 130 -9.48 -8.64 1.21
C ILE A 130 -10.99 -8.41 1.25
N PHE A 131 -11.41 -7.24 0.78
CA PHE A 131 -12.81 -6.83 0.78
C PHE A 131 -13.22 -6.30 -0.59
N ALA A 132 -14.45 -6.61 -1.02
CA ALA A 132 -15.15 -5.87 -2.06
C ALA A 132 -15.98 -4.74 -1.45
N ILE A 133 -16.04 -3.60 -2.13
CA ILE A 133 -16.78 -2.40 -1.74
C ILE A 133 -18.07 -2.35 -2.57
N GLU A 134 -19.22 -2.28 -1.89
CA GLU A 134 -20.55 -2.14 -2.52
C GLU A 134 -20.83 -0.71 -3.01
#